data_AF-A0A1Y1NHP5-F1
#
_entry.id   AF-A0A1Y1NHP5-F1
#
_cell.length_a   1.000
_cell.length_b   1.000
_cell.length_c   1.000
_cell.angle_alpha   90.00
_cell.angle_beta   90.00
_cell.angle_gamma   90.00
#
_symmetry.space_group_name_H-M   'P 1'
#
loop_
_entity.id
_entity.type
_entity.pdbx_description
1 polymer ?
#
loop_
_entity_poly.entity_id
_entity_poly.type
_entity_poly.pdbx_seq_one_letter_code
_entity_poly.pdbx_strand_id
1 'polypeptide(L)'
;LVLLRRSGNGGYSDHNNDGHAWSTVGAMDHEVVEKVLEPAIQQLDHAGVYVEMLHAESAKGQFEVILPKARAMEAVDTLIFARQVIASRASACGYKMTLHPKPIANA
;
A
#
# COMPACT_ATOMS: atom_id res chain seq x y z
N LEU A 1 5.19 -0.05 1.93
CA LEU A 1 4.97 0.35 0.51
C LEU A 1 4.62 1.83 0.46
N VAL A 2 4.85 2.52 -0.67
CA VAL A 2 4.37 3.90 -0.89
C VAL A 2 3.44 3.92 -2.09
N LEU A 3 2.29 4.57 -1.95
CA LEU A 3 1.35 4.84 -3.03
C LEU A 3 1.54 6.28 -3.47
N LEU A 4 1.69 6.51 -4.77
CA LEU A 4 1.82 7.83 -5.37
C LEU A 4 0.70 8.02 -6.38
N ARG A 5 0.03 9.18 -6.36
CA ARG A 5 -1.05 9.46 -7.32
C ARG A 5 -0.45 9.81 -8.69
N ARG A 6 -1.01 9.27 -9.77
CA ARG A 6 -0.63 9.69 -11.13
C ARG A 6 -1.17 11.09 -11.39
N SER A 7 -0.29 11.97 -11.85
CA SER A 7 -0.65 13.29 -12.33
C SER A 7 -1.00 13.25 -13.81
N GLY A 8 -1.86 14.16 -14.28
CA GLY A 8 -2.28 14.25 -15.68
C GLY A 8 -1.15 14.53 -16.67
N ASN A 9 0.01 14.98 -16.19
CA ASN A 9 1.22 15.20 -16.98
C ASN A 9 2.13 13.97 -17.12
N GLY A 10 1.68 12.79 -16.68
CA GLY A 10 2.47 11.56 -16.68
C GLY A 10 3.47 11.43 -15.53
N GLY A 11 3.56 12.44 -14.66
CA GLY A 11 4.33 12.39 -13.41
C GLY A 11 3.55 11.75 -12.26
N TYR A 12 4.17 11.75 -11.08
CA TYR A 12 3.55 11.31 -9.83
C TYR A 12 3.55 12.47 -8.83
N SER A 13 2.45 12.64 -8.12
CA SER A 13 2.33 13.62 -7.03
C SER A 13 2.32 12.93 -5.68
N ASP A 14 2.92 13.59 -4.70
CA ASP A 14 2.75 13.25 -3.28
C ASP A 14 1.32 13.57 -2.82
N HIS A 15 0.95 13.08 -1.64
CA HIS A 15 -0.31 13.35 -0.99
C HIS A 15 -0.28 14.69 -0.21
N ASN A 16 -1.43 15.36 -0.13
CA ASN A 16 -1.58 16.58 0.65
C ASN A 16 -1.38 16.29 2.16
N ASN A 17 -1.02 17.31 2.93
CA ASN A 17 -0.84 17.18 4.37
C ASN A 17 -2.21 17.08 5.08
N ASP A 18 -2.60 15.89 5.49
CA ASP A 18 -3.88 15.54 6.12
C ASP A 18 -3.73 15.03 7.56
N GLY A 19 -2.52 15.04 8.11
CA GLY A 19 -2.21 14.47 9.42
C GLY A 19 -1.71 13.02 9.36
N HIS A 20 -1.41 12.49 8.17
CA HIS A 20 -0.78 11.19 8.00
C HIS A 20 0.53 11.04 8.78
N ALA A 21 0.56 10.11 9.74
CA ALA A 21 1.75 9.74 10.48
C ALA A 21 1.68 8.26 10.93
N TRP A 22 2.75 7.79 11.55
CA TRP A 22 2.85 6.41 12.02
C TRP A 22 1.68 6.04 12.94
N SER A 23 0.99 4.96 12.58
CA SER A 23 -0.14 4.38 13.34
C SER A 23 -1.31 5.33 13.64
N THR A 24 -1.42 6.47 12.93
CA THR A 24 -2.55 7.38 13.13
C THR A 24 -3.79 6.87 12.42
N VAL A 25 -4.92 6.80 13.14
CA VAL A 25 -6.20 6.34 12.58
C VAL A 25 -6.69 7.23 11.45
N GLY A 26 -6.50 8.56 11.55
CA GLY A 26 -6.93 9.48 10.49
C GLY A 26 -6.26 9.25 9.13
N ALA A 27 -5.07 8.64 9.10
CA ALA A 27 -4.41 8.24 7.85
C ALA A 27 -5.14 7.08 7.15
N MET A 28 -5.93 6.31 7.90
CA MET A 28 -6.74 5.20 7.37
C MET A 28 -8.00 5.71 6.67
N ASP A 29 -8.44 6.94 6.95
CA ASP A 29 -9.59 7.58 6.27
C ASP A 29 -9.21 8.16 4.89
N HIS A 30 -7.94 8.06 4.49
CA HIS A 30 -7.46 8.59 3.21
C HIS A 30 -8.01 7.79 2.02
N GLU A 31 -8.39 8.47 0.93
CA GLU A 31 -9.06 7.83 -0.24
C GLU A 31 -8.29 6.65 -0.85
N VAL A 32 -6.97 6.61 -0.68
CA VAL A 32 -6.12 5.53 -1.19
C VAL A 32 -6.36 4.22 -0.43
N VAL A 33 -6.77 4.30 0.83
CA VAL A 33 -7.07 3.13 1.67
C VAL A 33 -8.34 2.48 1.15
N GLU A 34 -9.43 3.25 1.05
CA GLU A 34 -10.73 2.82 0.52
C GLU A 34 -10.62 2.30 -0.92
N LYS A 35 -9.88 2.99 -1.80
CA LYS A 35 -9.82 2.64 -3.23
C LYS A 35 -8.83 1.52 -3.56
N VAL A 36 -7.75 1.39 -2.80
CA VAL A 36 -6.64 0.50 -3.14
C VAL A 36 -6.39 -0.55 -2.06
N LEU A 37 -6.15 -0.15 -0.81
CA LEU A 37 -5.66 -1.07 0.21
C LEU A 37 -6.75 -2.00 0.73
N GLU A 38 -7.92 -1.49 1.12
CA GLU A 38 -9.02 -2.34 1.60
C GLU A 38 -9.50 -3.34 0.53
N PRO A 39 -9.74 -2.94 -0.74
CA PRO A 39 -10.13 -3.89 -1.77
C PRO A 39 -9.01 -4.88 -2.12
N ALA A 40 -7.74 -4.47 -2.03
CA ALA A 40 -6.63 -5.40 -2.21
C ALA A 40 -6.54 -6.43 -1.08
N ILE A 41 -6.78 -6.01 0.17
CA ILE A 41 -6.82 -6.91 1.33
C ILE A 41 -8.00 -7.88 1.22
N GLN A 42 -9.19 -7.39 0.84
CA GLN A 42 -10.34 -8.26 0.59
C GLN A 42 -10.05 -9.28 -0.53
N GLN A 43 -9.37 -8.86 -1.60
CA GLN A 43 -8.96 -9.77 -2.67
C GLN A 43 -7.95 -10.81 -2.18
N LEU A 44 -7.02 -10.44 -1.30
CA LEU A 44 -6.07 -11.36 -0.70
C LEU A 44 -6.78 -12.37 0.21
N ASP A 45 -7.72 -11.92 1.04
CA ASP A 45 -8.52 -12.78 1.90
C ASP A 45 -9.33 -13.80 1.09
N HIS A 46 -10.00 -13.37 0.01
CA HIS A 46 -10.69 -14.27 -0.93
C HIS A 46 -9.76 -15.28 -1.62
N ALA A 47 -8.47 -14.96 -1.76
CA ALA A 47 -7.46 -15.84 -2.30
C ALA A 47 -6.79 -16.73 -1.23
N GLY A 48 -7.26 -16.69 0.02
CA GLY A 48 -6.73 -17.46 1.13
C GLY A 48 -5.48 -16.86 1.78
N VAL A 49 -5.17 -15.59 1.50
CA VAL A 49 -4.04 -14.87 2.09
C VAL A 49 -4.55 -13.94 3.19
N TYR A 50 -4.30 -14.34 4.44
CA TYR A 50 -4.59 -13.53 5.61
C TYR A 50 -3.59 -12.38 5.76
N VAL A 51 -4.11 -11.17 6.01
CA VAL A 51 -3.32 -9.98 6.36
C VAL A 51 -3.49 -9.74 7.85
N GLU A 52 -2.39 -9.81 8.61
CA GLU A 52 -2.40 -9.65 10.07
C GLU A 52 -2.71 -8.19 10.46
N MET A 53 -2.14 -7.24 9.73
CA MET A 53 -2.27 -5.83 10.04
C MET A 53 -1.99 -4.97 8.80
N LEU A 54 -2.75 -3.88 8.68
CA LEU A 54 -2.47 -2.75 7.81
C LEU A 54 -2.37 -1.51 8.68
N HIS A 55 -1.32 -0.71 8.51
CA HIS A 55 -1.24 0.59 9.17
C HIS A 55 -0.50 1.63 8.33
N ALA A 56 -0.74 2.90 8.66
CA ALA A 56 0.00 4.02 8.12
C ALA A 56 1.41 4.12 8.71
N GLU A 57 2.33 4.60 7.89
CA GLU A 57 3.73 4.82 8.22
C GLU A 57 4.08 6.32 8.27
N SER A 58 5.34 6.61 8.62
CA SER A 58 5.78 7.99 8.87
C SER A 58 5.70 8.90 7.64
N ALA A 59 6.00 8.40 6.44
CA ALA A 59 5.89 9.20 5.22
C ALA A 59 4.46 9.18 4.66
N LYS A 60 4.07 10.26 3.98
CA LYS A 60 2.73 10.39 3.41
C LYS A 60 2.48 9.35 2.31
N GLY A 61 1.30 8.73 2.36
CA GLY A 61 0.95 7.65 1.44
C GLY A 61 1.81 6.39 1.62
N GLN A 62 2.59 6.32 2.71
CA GLN A 62 3.33 5.13 3.09
C GLN A 62 2.49 4.29 4.04
N PHE A 63 2.42 3.01 3.74
CA PHE A 63 1.70 2.03 4.55
C PHE A 63 2.53 0.77 4.71
N GLU A 64 2.25 0.01 5.76
CA GLU A 64 2.80 -1.31 5.97
C GLU A 64 1.66 -2.35 6.01
N VAL A 65 1.90 -3.47 5.33
CA VAL A 65 1.01 -4.63 5.29
C VAL A 65 1.79 -5.80 5.86
N ILE A 66 1.31 -6.36 6.96
CA ILE A 66 1.94 -7.44 7.69
C ILE A 66 1.28 -8.75 7.28
N LEU A 67 2.10 -9.71 6.84
CA LEU A 67 1.68 -11.07 6.51
C LEU A 67 2.14 -12.02 7.61
N PRO A 68 1.36 -13.08 7.91
CA PRO A 68 1.70 -14.04 8.93
C PRO A 68 2.98 -14.80 8.61
N LYS A 69 3.60 -15.36 9.65
CA LYS A 69 4.71 -16.30 9.46
C LYS A 69 4.25 -17.51 8.63
N ALA A 70 5.12 -17.95 7.73
CA ALA A 70 4.91 -19.16 6.93
C ALA A 70 6.25 -19.89 6.71
N ARG A 71 6.22 -21.08 6.10
CA ARG A 71 7.45 -21.74 5.64
C ARG A 71 8.13 -20.86 4.59
N ALA A 72 9.47 -20.92 4.49
CA ALA A 72 10.24 -20.01 3.66
C ALA A 72 9.71 -19.83 2.22
N MET A 73 9.39 -20.93 1.52
CA MET A 73 8.83 -20.87 0.17
C MET A 73 7.45 -20.19 0.13
N GLU A 74 6.55 -20.62 1.01
CA GLU A 74 5.19 -20.08 1.11
C GLU A 74 5.19 -18.60 1.50
N ALA A 75 6.11 -18.19 2.38
CA ALA A 75 6.27 -16.78 2.76
C ALA A 75 6.68 -15.93 1.55
N VAL A 76 7.61 -16.41 0.72
CA VAL A 76 8.05 -15.71 -0.49
C VAL A 76 6.92 -15.66 -1.53
N ASP A 77 6.24 -16.78 -1.76
CA ASP A 77 5.12 -16.86 -2.71
C ASP A 77 4.00 -15.90 -2.31
N THR A 78 3.61 -15.92 -1.03
CA THR A 78 2.58 -15.05 -0.46
C THR A 78 2.99 -13.57 -0.55
N LEU A 79 4.25 -13.24 -0.24
CA LEU A 79 4.76 -11.87 -0.33
C LEU A 79 4.74 -11.33 -1.77
N ILE A 80 5.14 -12.15 -2.75
CA ILE A 80 5.12 -11.76 -4.16
C ILE A 80 3.68 -11.60 -4.65
N PHE A 81 2.79 -12.52 -4.29
CA PHE A 81 1.38 -12.45 -4.65
C PHE A 81 0.69 -11.21 -4.06
N ALA A 82 0.86 -10.95 -2.76
CA ALA A 82 0.33 -9.76 -2.08
C ALA A 82 0.79 -8.47 -2.77
N ARG A 83 2.09 -8.38 -3.08
CA ARG A 83 2.65 -7.25 -3.82
C ARG A 83 1.99 -7.05 -5.18
N GLN A 84 1.76 -8.12 -5.93
CA GLN A 84 1.13 -8.04 -7.26
C GLN A 84 -0.33 -7.60 -7.17
N VAL A 85 -1.09 -8.12 -6.21
CA VAL A 85 -2.49 -7.72 -5.97
C VAL A 85 -2.57 -6.23 -5.66
N ILE A 86 -1.76 -5.74 -4.70
CA ILE A 86 -1.76 -4.33 -4.32
C ILE A 86 -1.30 -3.44 -5.50
N ALA A 87 -0.23 -3.83 -6.21
CA ALA A 87 0.26 -3.07 -7.36
C ALA A 87 -0.76 -2.98 -8.50
N SER A 88 -1.47 -4.07 -8.77
CA SER A 88 -2.51 -4.15 -9.80
C SER A 88 -3.68 -3.23 -9.46
N ARG A 89 -4.18 -3.30 -8.21
CA ARG A 89 -5.25 -2.42 -7.72
C ARG A 89 -4.82 -0.95 -7.75
N ALA A 90 -3.63 -0.63 -7.26
CA ALA A 90 -3.09 0.72 -7.32
C ALA A 90 -3.10 1.25 -8.77
N SER A 91 -2.63 0.45 -9.72
CA SER A 91 -2.60 0.85 -11.14
C SER A 91 -4.01 1.07 -11.71
N ALA A 92 -4.97 0.21 -11.38
CA ALA A 92 -6.36 0.33 -11.82
C ALA A 92 -7.04 1.61 -11.29
N CYS A 93 -6.64 2.07 -10.09
CA CYS A 93 -7.18 3.25 -9.44
C CYS A 93 -6.40 4.55 -9.74
N GLY A 94 -5.45 4.53 -10.69
CA GLY A 94 -4.68 5.72 -11.05
C GLY A 94 -3.53 6.05 -10.08
N TYR A 95 -3.06 5.07 -9.31
CA TYR A 95 -1.90 5.19 -8.43
C TYR A 95 -0.71 4.38 -8.98
N LYS A 96 0.46 4.63 -8.40
CA LYS A 96 1.65 3.80 -8.52
C LYS A 96 2.07 3.35 -7.13
N MET A 97 2.09 2.03 -6.93
CA MET A 97 2.76 1.42 -5.79
C MET A 97 4.26 1.32 -6.07
N THR A 98 5.09 1.71 -5.10
CA THR A 98 6.54 1.54 -5.14
C THR A 98 7.07 0.98 -3.82
N LEU A 99 8.10 0.14 -3.91
CA LEU A 99 8.95 -0.28 -2.79
C LEU A 99 10.37 0.29 -2.90
N HIS A 100 10.54 1.37 -3.67
CA HIS A 100 11.81 2.08 -3.70
C HIS A 100 12.15 2.54 -2.27
N PRO A 101 13.38 2.33 -1.78
CA PRO A 101 13.73 2.59 -0.37
C PRO A 101 13.61 4.06 0.02
N LYS A 102 13.75 4.98 -0.95
CA LYS A 102 13.55 6.42 -0.76
C LYS A 102 12.82 7.03 -1.95
N PRO A 103 11.48 6.91 -2.04
CA PRO A 103 10.73 7.30 -3.23
C PRO A 103 10.54 8.82 -3.34
N ILE A 104 10.61 9.53 -2.22
CA ILE A 104 10.52 10.99 -2.14
C ILE A 104 11.83 11.49 -1.52
N ALA A 105 12.52 12.41 -2.19
CA ALA A 105 13.87 12.81 -1.79
C ALA A 105 13.93 13.49 -0.41
N ASN A 106 12.87 14.23 -0.05
CA ASN A 106 12.79 15.08 1.14
C ASN A 106 11.53 14.80 1.98
N ALA A 107 11.02 13.55 1.96
CA ALA A 107 9.94 13.14 2.84
C ALA A 107 10.42 12.94 4.28
#